data_AF-A0AA34SK62-F1
#
_entry.id   AF-A0AA34SK62-F1
#
_cell.length_a   1.000
_cell.length_b   1.000
_cell.length_c   1.000
_cell.angle_alpha   90.00
_cell.angle_beta   90.00
_cell.angle_gamma   90.00
#
_symmetry.space_group_name_H-M   'P 1'
#
loop_
_entity.id
_entity.type
_entity.pdbx_description
1 polymer ?
#
loop_
_entity_poly.entity_id
_entity_poly.type
_entity_poly.pdbx_seq_one_letter_code
_entity_poly.pdbx_strand_id
1 'polypeptide(L)'
;MLVTTMALGLSACSGGFSSPFSGLFGGKSNDAGAVRQATRTAGSESVAVNRYLWAASIDVLSFLPVESVDPFTGVIVFGYGTPPGGGRAYRATVHISDPALDARSLNVALQSRNGAVSLETQRAVEDAILARARQIRIQDRGL
;
A
#
# COMPACT_ATOMS: atom_id res chain seq x y z
N MET A 1 -66.29 22.81 0.19
CA MET A 1 -65.43 22.43 -0.94
C MET A 1 -64.28 21.63 -0.38
N LEU A 2 -64.34 20.33 -0.64
CA LEU A 2 -63.38 19.29 -0.31
C LEU A 2 -62.32 19.29 -1.43
N VAL A 3 -61.04 19.10 -1.10
CA VAL A 3 -59.97 18.48 -1.93
C VAL A 3 -58.60 18.87 -1.36
N THR A 4 -57.56 18.04 -1.23
CA THR A 4 -57.37 16.60 -1.02
C THR A 4 -55.91 16.49 -0.56
N THR A 5 -55.66 15.66 0.43
CA THR A 5 -54.37 15.20 0.97
C THR A 5 -53.51 14.44 -0.05
N MET A 6 -52.18 14.57 0.01
CA MET A 6 -51.27 13.46 -0.33
C MET A 6 -49.90 13.63 0.36
N ALA A 7 -49.62 12.78 1.36
CA ALA A 7 -48.31 12.62 1.99
C ALA A 7 -47.83 11.19 1.71
N LEU A 8 -46.59 11.03 1.23
CA LEU A 8 -45.93 9.75 1.00
C LEU A 8 -44.99 9.45 2.17
N GLY A 9 -45.25 8.36 2.88
CA GLY A 9 -44.36 7.79 3.89
C GLY A 9 -43.48 6.68 3.30
N LEU A 10 -42.39 6.34 3.98
CA LEU A 10 -41.68 5.08 3.82
C LEU A 10 -41.06 4.63 5.16
N SER A 11 -41.77 3.64 5.71
CA SER A 11 -41.43 2.56 6.64
C SER A 11 -40.05 2.52 7.31
N ALA A 12 -40.08 2.59 8.65
CA ALA A 12 -39.07 2.05 9.55
C ALA A 12 -39.32 0.54 9.77
N CYS A 13 -38.27 -0.29 9.68
CA CYS A 13 -38.34 -1.68 10.15
C CYS A 13 -37.63 -1.78 11.50
N SER A 14 -38.44 -1.71 12.56
CA SER A 14 -38.12 -2.18 13.90
C SER A 14 -38.59 -3.63 14.07
N GLY A 15 -37.70 -4.54 14.46
CA GLY A 15 -38.04 -5.81 15.08
C GLY A 15 -36.95 -6.09 16.12
N GLY A 16 -37.22 -6.35 17.39
CA GLY A 16 -38.37 -7.00 18.00
C GLY A 16 -37.84 -8.20 18.80
N PHE A 17 -37.47 -7.95 20.05
CA PHE A 17 -38.03 -8.57 21.26
C PHE A 17 -37.61 -10.02 21.56
N SER A 18 -36.90 -10.13 22.67
CA SER A 18 -36.52 -11.31 23.44
C SER A 18 -37.69 -12.22 23.84
N SER A 19 -37.49 -13.54 23.79
CA SER A 19 -38.02 -14.43 24.83
C SER A 19 -37.14 -15.69 25.03
N PRO A 20 -37.02 -16.18 26.28
CA PRO A 20 -36.19 -17.31 26.69
C PRO A 20 -37.02 -18.60 26.71
N PHE A 21 -36.71 -19.57 25.86
CA PHE A 21 -37.38 -20.89 25.90
C PHE A 21 -36.39 -22.03 25.62
N SER A 22 -36.00 -22.68 26.71
CA SER A 22 -35.80 -24.12 26.92
C SER A 22 -35.65 -25.07 25.72
N GLY A 23 -34.61 -25.90 25.80
CA GLY A 23 -34.41 -27.19 25.10
C GLY A 23 -32.92 -27.37 24.80
N LEU A 24 -32.08 -28.16 25.49
CA LEU A 24 -32.23 -29.46 26.16
C LEU A 24 -32.94 -30.53 25.33
N PHE A 25 -32.34 -30.91 24.20
CA PHE A 25 -32.37 -32.23 23.53
C PHE A 25 -31.42 -32.08 22.34
N GLY A 26 -30.20 -32.62 22.35
CA GLY A 26 -29.94 -34.02 22.04
C GLY A 26 -29.64 -34.17 20.54
N GLY A 27 -28.39 -34.46 20.17
CA GLY A 27 -28.06 -34.81 18.78
C GLY A 27 -26.60 -34.64 18.38
N LYS A 28 -25.85 -35.73 18.42
CA LYS A 28 -24.45 -35.89 18.01
C LYS A 28 -24.37 -35.97 16.47
N SER A 29 -23.55 -35.15 15.83
CA SER A 29 -23.14 -35.32 14.43
C SER A 29 -21.72 -34.79 14.23
N ASN A 30 -20.87 -35.65 13.68
CA ASN A 30 -19.47 -35.36 13.40
C ASN A 30 -19.40 -34.52 12.12
N ASP A 31 -19.42 -33.20 12.26
CA ASP A 31 -19.07 -32.32 11.15
C ASP A 31 -17.58 -31.98 11.25
N ALA A 32 -16.83 -32.85 10.58
CA ALA A 32 -15.50 -32.59 10.06
C ALA A 32 -15.58 -31.38 9.10
N GLY A 33 -15.59 -30.20 9.69
CA GLY A 33 -15.63 -28.93 9.01
C GLY A 33 -15.01 -27.86 9.90
N ALA A 34 -13.94 -28.21 10.62
CA ALA A 34 -13.07 -27.25 11.24
C ALA A 34 -12.54 -26.35 10.13
N VAL A 35 -13.21 -25.21 9.95
CA VAL A 35 -12.72 -24.04 9.25
C VAL A 35 -11.38 -23.72 9.88
N ARG A 36 -10.33 -24.31 9.32
CA ARG A 36 -8.96 -23.85 9.50
C ARG A 36 -8.94 -22.49 8.84
N GLN A 37 -9.34 -21.48 9.60
CA GLN A 37 -8.88 -20.12 9.43
C GLN A 37 -7.36 -20.23 9.50
N ALA A 38 -6.74 -20.54 8.36
CA ALA A 38 -5.34 -20.28 8.15
C ALA A 38 -5.25 -18.76 8.33
N THR A 39 -4.88 -18.35 9.53
CA THR A 39 -4.13 -17.12 9.73
C THR A 39 -3.03 -17.18 8.69
N ARG A 40 -3.29 -16.55 7.54
CA ARG A 40 -2.26 -16.24 6.58
C ARG A 40 -1.38 -15.29 7.35
N THR A 41 -0.34 -15.82 7.99
CA THR A 41 0.80 -15.04 8.45
C THR A 41 1.45 -14.48 7.19
N ALA A 42 0.82 -13.47 6.62
CA ALA A 42 1.42 -12.61 5.63
C ALA A 42 2.35 -11.68 6.41
N GLY A 43 3.65 -11.96 6.37
CA GLY A 43 4.64 -10.95 6.76
C GLY A 43 5.62 -11.35 7.85
N SER A 44 6.21 -12.54 7.79
CA SER A 44 7.43 -12.82 8.55
C SER A 44 8.40 -13.69 7.76
N GLU A 45 8.53 -13.44 6.47
CA GLU A 45 9.79 -13.71 5.79
C GLU A 45 10.58 -12.41 5.95
N SER A 46 11.69 -12.47 6.68
CA SER A 46 12.52 -11.32 7.04
C SER A 46 13.16 -10.71 5.79
N VAL A 47 12.36 -10.01 4.99
CA VAL A 47 12.87 -9.13 3.95
C VAL A 47 13.47 -7.95 4.70
N ALA A 48 14.80 -7.82 4.67
CA ALA A 48 15.51 -6.68 5.25
C ALA A 48 15.01 -5.33 4.70
N VAL A 49 14.33 -5.38 3.55
CA VAL A 49 13.85 -4.27 2.75
C VAL A 49 12.32 -4.13 2.85
N ASN A 50 11.83 -2.91 3.00
CA ASN A 50 10.39 -2.64 3.03
C ASN A 50 9.74 -2.82 1.64
N ARG A 51 8.73 -3.72 1.53
CA ARG A 51 8.00 -3.98 0.27
C ARG A 51 7.33 -2.75 -0.36
N TYR A 52 6.87 -1.80 0.47
CA TYR A 52 6.18 -0.60 0.00
C TYR A 52 7.17 0.44 -0.54
N LEU A 53 8.33 0.61 0.12
CA LEU A 53 9.41 1.47 -0.40
C LEU A 53 9.93 0.94 -1.73
N TRP A 54 10.10 -0.38 -1.83
CA TRP A 54 10.50 -1.04 -3.08
C TRP A 54 9.53 -0.75 -4.22
N ALA A 55 8.25 -1.06 -4.02
CA ALA A 55 7.22 -0.86 -5.03
C ALA A 55 7.09 0.63 -5.42
N ALA A 56 7.11 1.53 -4.43
CA ALA A 56 7.03 2.97 -4.67
C ALA A 56 8.23 3.51 -5.44
N SER A 57 9.44 3.02 -5.18
CA SER A 57 10.65 3.45 -5.87
C SER A 57 10.57 3.15 -7.37
N ILE A 58 10.13 1.93 -7.72
CA ILE A 58 9.96 1.52 -9.11
C ILE A 58 8.84 2.32 -9.79
N ASP A 59 7.75 2.59 -9.09
CA ASP A 59 6.61 3.34 -9.65
C ASP A 59 6.96 4.80 -9.93
N VAL A 60 7.55 5.49 -8.94
CA VAL A 60 7.96 6.89 -9.07
C VAL A 60 9.06 7.05 -10.11
N LEU A 61 10.04 6.14 -10.16
CA LEU A 61 11.16 6.18 -11.10
C LEU A 61 10.95 5.32 -12.36
N SER A 62 9.72 4.90 -12.65
CA SER A 62 9.38 4.04 -13.79
C SER A 62 9.69 4.65 -15.16
N PHE A 63 9.92 5.97 -15.22
CA PHE A 63 10.35 6.68 -16.41
C PHE A 63 11.86 6.50 -16.71
N LEU A 64 12.64 5.98 -15.76
CA LEU A 64 14.04 5.64 -15.95
C LEU A 64 14.19 4.17 -16.36
N PRO A 65 15.13 3.83 -17.26
CA PRO A 65 15.42 2.43 -17.58
C PRO A 65 16.04 1.74 -16.35
N VAL A 66 15.55 0.54 -16.02
CA VAL A 66 16.12 -0.27 -14.93
C VAL A 66 17.36 -1.00 -15.43
N GLU A 67 18.50 -0.82 -14.76
CA GLU A 67 19.79 -1.44 -15.11
C GLU A 67 20.04 -2.70 -14.27
N SER A 68 19.86 -2.59 -12.96
CA SER A 68 20.13 -3.68 -12.02
C SER A 68 19.27 -3.57 -10.77
N VAL A 69 18.87 -4.71 -10.22
CA VAL A 69 17.91 -4.82 -9.12
C VAL A 69 18.36 -5.92 -8.18
N ASP A 70 18.75 -5.58 -6.95
CA ASP A 70 19.15 -6.53 -5.92
C ASP A 70 18.17 -6.48 -4.73
N PRO A 71 17.28 -7.48 -4.58
CA PRO A 71 16.29 -7.52 -3.51
C PRO A 71 16.87 -7.90 -2.15
N PHE A 72 18.07 -8.47 -2.09
CA PHE A 72 18.68 -8.89 -0.81
C PHE A 72 19.34 -7.70 -0.11
N THR A 73 20.05 -6.86 -0.88
CA THR A 73 20.73 -5.66 -0.35
C THR A 73 19.84 -4.41 -0.38
N GLY A 74 18.70 -4.46 -1.07
CA GLY A 74 17.81 -3.32 -1.21
C GLY A 74 18.33 -2.24 -2.14
N VAL A 75 19.21 -2.59 -3.09
CA VAL A 75 19.77 -1.65 -4.07
C VAL A 75 19.06 -1.79 -5.40
N ILE A 76 18.62 -0.65 -5.95
CA ILE A 76 18.03 -0.55 -7.28
C ILE A 76 18.81 0.50 -8.06
N VAL A 77 19.33 0.11 -9.22
CA VAL A 77 20.09 0.98 -10.11
C VAL A 77 19.26 1.26 -11.36
N PHE A 78 19.03 2.54 -11.61
CA PHE A 78 18.40 3.05 -12.80
C PHE A 78 19.44 3.72 -13.70
N GLY A 79 19.33 3.46 -14.99
CA GLY A 79 20.13 4.10 -16.03
C GLY A 79 19.70 5.54 -16.29
N TYR A 80 20.31 6.15 -17.30
CA TYR A 80 19.97 7.52 -17.69
C TYR A 80 18.61 7.58 -18.37
N GLY A 81 17.69 8.37 -17.82
CA GLY A 81 16.40 8.66 -18.42
C GLY A 81 15.98 10.12 -18.20
N THR A 82 15.02 10.58 -19.00
CA THR A 82 14.52 11.95 -18.93
C THR A 82 13.15 11.94 -18.25
N PRO A 83 12.95 12.64 -17.13
CA PRO A 83 11.66 12.72 -16.47
C PRO A 83 10.65 13.46 -17.35
N PRO A 84 9.36 13.08 -17.31
CA PRO A 84 8.32 13.79 -18.05
C PRO A 84 8.23 15.25 -17.58
N GLY A 85 8.32 16.20 -18.52
CA GLY A 85 8.37 17.63 -18.22
C GLY A 85 9.77 18.18 -17.90
N GLY A 86 10.80 17.34 -17.88
CA GLY A 86 12.20 17.74 -17.76
C GLY A 86 12.96 17.60 -19.08
N GLY A 87 14.02 18.39 -19.25
CA GLY A 87 14.93 18.31 -20.42
C GLY A 87 16.27 17.63 -20.12
N ARG A 88 16.49 17.17 -18.88
CA ARG A 88 17.79 16.65 -18.42
C ARG A 88 17.70 15.16 -18.16
N ALA A 89 18.68 14.41 -18.65
CA ALA A 89 18.84 13.01 -18.32
C ALA A 89 19.42 12.85 -16.92
N TYR A 90 18.80 12.00 -16.10
CA TYR A 90 19.24 11.64 -14.76
C TYR A 90 19.41 10.13 -14.66
N ARG A 91 20.38 9.70 -13.86
CA ARG A 91 20.47 8.33 -13.33
C ARG A 91 20.13 8.37 -11.85
N ALA A 92 19.56 7.30 -11.36
CA ALA A 92 19.20 7.17 -9.96
C ALA A 92 19.74 5.85 -9.39
N THR A 93 20.23 5.88 -8.16
CA THR A 93 20.54 4.69 -7.39
C THR A 93 19.78 4.79 -6.08
N VAL A 94 18.90 3.84 -5.84
CA VAL A 94 18.07 3.77 -4.64
C VAL A 94 18.63 2.68 -3.75
N HIS A 95 18.81 2.99 -2.48
CA HIS A 95 19.21 2.03 -1.45
C HIS A 95 18.21 2.07 -0.30
N ILE A 96 17.66 0.91 0.04
CA ILE A 96 16.71 0.75 1.14
C ILE A 96 17.42 -0.01 2.26
N SER A 97 17.67 0.67 3.37
CA SER A 97 18.53 0.16 4.44
C SER A 97 17.76 -0.45 5.61
N ASP A 98 16.51 -0.08 5.83
CA ASP A 98 15.72 -0.50 6.99
C ASP A 98 14.26 -0.81 6.58
N PRO A 99 13.60 -1.79 7.23
CA PRO A 99 12.21 -2.13 6.96
C PRO A 99 11.20 -1.06 7.40
N ALA A 100 11.60 -0.01 8.11
CA ALA A 100 10.73 1.08 8.52
C ALA A 100 10.27 1.94 7.32
N LEU A 101 9.07 2.52 7.45
CA LEU A 101 8.48 3.38 6.42
C LEU A 101 8.75 4.86 6.72
N ASP A 102 10.02 5.25 6.71
CA ASP A 102 10.47 6.62 6.99
C ASP A 102 11.68 7.04 6.13
N ALA A 103 12.01 8.33 6.18
CA ALA A 103 13.03 8.92 5.32
C ALA A 103 14.45 8.41 5.58
N ARG A 104 14.77 7.96 6.81
CA ARG A 104 16.10 7.42 7.13
C ARG A 104 16.35 6.03 6.52
N SER A 105 15.27 5.34 6.14
CA SER A 105 15.31 3.97 5.60
C SER A 105 15.54 3.93 4.09
N LEU A 106 15.56 5.10 3.44
CA LEU A 106 15.69 5.27 2.00
C LEU A 106 16.80 6.28 1.71
N ASN A 107 17.74 5.90 0.85
CA ASN A 107 18.75 6.81 0.32
C ASN A 107 18.68 6.81 -1.21
N VAL A 108 18.53 7.98 -1.82
CA VAL A 108 18.46 8.11 -3.27
C VAL A 108 19.62 8.96 -3.77
N ALA A 109 20.56 8.34 -4.46
CA ALA A 109 21.62 9.07 -5.16
C ALA A 109 21.17 9.41 -6.59
N LEU A 110 21.00 10.70 -6.87
CA LEU A 110 20.70 11.20 -8.22
C LEU A 110 21.94 11.82 -8.85
N GLN A 111 22.18 11.51 -10.13
CA GLN A 111 23.23 12.16 -10.91
C GLN A 111 22.69 12.60 -12.27
N SER A 112 23.04 13.81 -12.69
CA SER A 112 22.75 14.32 -14.02
C SER A 112 23.95 14.13 -14.93
N ARG A 113 23.73 14.17 -16.24
CA ARG A 113 24.83 14.16 -17.24
C ARG A 113 25.78 15.36 -17.08
N ASN A 114 25.30 16.47 -16.50
CA ASN A 114 26.09 17.69 -16.30
C ASN A 114 26.72 17.78 -14.90
N GLY A 115 26.59 16.75 -14.05
CA GLY A 115 27.17 16.73 -12.70
C GLY A 115 26.15 16.43 -11.60
N ALA A 116 26.46 16.89 -10.39
CA ALA A 116 25.64 16.66 -9.20
C ALA A 116 24.26 17.35 -9.32
N VAL A 117 23.24 16.69 -8.79
CA VAL A 117 21.88 17.22 -8.68
C VAL A 117 21.77 18.07 -7.41
N SER A 118 20.89 19.07 -7.38
CA SER A 118 20.65 19.84 -6.15
C SER A 118 20.04 18.95 -5.07
N LEU A 119 20.41 19.23 -3.82
CA LEU A 119 19.87 18.49 -2.67
C LEU A 119 18.35 18.63 -2.55
N GLU A 120 17.79 19.76 -2.97
CA GLU A 120 16.34 19.99 -2.99
C GLU A 120 15.63 19.03 -3.96
N THR A 121 16.17 18.84 -5.16
CA THR A 121 15.61 17.88 -6.13
C THR A 121 15.75 16.44 -5.64
N GLN A 122 16.89 16.10 -5.02
CA GLN A 122 17.06 14.78 -4.42
C GLN A 122 16.02 14.50 -3.32
N ARG A 123 15.84 15.44 -2.39
CA ARG A 123 14.83 15.34 -1.33
C ARG A 123 13.41 15.27 -1.88
N ALA A 124 13.09 16.07 -2.90
CA ALA A 124 11.76 16.02 -3.52
C ALA A 124 11.44 14.64 -4.11
N VAL A 125 12.44 13.96 -4.68
CA VAL A 125 12.27 12.58 -5.19
C VAL A 125 12.12 11.59 -4.04
N GLU A 126 12.92 11.71 -2.98
CA GLU A 126 12.79 10.88 -1.76
C GLU A 126 11.39 11.02 -1.15
N ASP A 127 10.91 12.26 -0.98
CA ASP A 127 9.58 12.56 -0.45
C ASP A 127 8.47 12.01 -1.35
N ALA A 128 8.63 12.09 -2.67
CA ALA A 128 7.67 11.51 -3.63
C ALA A 128 7.58 9.98 -3.48
N ILE A 129 8.72 9.29 -3.29
CA ILE A 129 8.76 7.84 -3.03
C ILE A 129 8.08 7.52 -1.70
N LEU A 130 8.37 8.26 -0.63
CA LEU A 130 7.75 8.05 0.69
C LEU A 130 6.23 8.28 0.64
N ALA A 131 5.78 9.32 -0.05
CA ALA A 131 4.37 9.61 -0.24
C ALA A 131 3.68 8.47 -1.01
N ARG A 132 4.27 7.99 -2.10
CA ARG A 132 3.74 6.86 -2.88
C ARG A 132 3.72 5.57 -2.06
N ALA A 133 4.74 5.29 -1.27
CA ALA A 133 4.81 4.10 -0.43
C ALA A 133 3.69 4.09 0.64
N ARG A 134 3.39 5.25 1.24
CA ARG A 134 2.24 5.40 2.15
C ARG A 134 0.92 5.14 1.43
N GLN A 135 0.77 5.64 0.20
CA GLN A 135 -0.42 5.40 -0.60
C GLN A 135 -0.63 3.90 -0.86
N ILE A 136 0.41 3.20 -1.29
CA ILE A 136 0.36 1.74 -1.52
C ILE A 136 0.00 1.01 -0.22
N ARG A 137 0.59 1.42 0.91
CA ARG A 137 0.27 0.81 2.22
C ARG A 137 -1.20 0.99 2.62
N ILE A 138 -1.79 2.15 2.33
CA ILE A 138 -3.21 2.41 2.61
C ILE A 138 -4.09 1.53 1.72
N GLN A 139 -3.79 1.48 0.41
CA GLN A 139 -4.50 0.63 -0.56
C GLN A 139 -4.45 -0.86 -0.20
N ASP A 140 -3.28 -1.36 0.21
CA ASP A 140 -3.07 -2.75 0.64
C ASP A 140 -3.88 -3.10 1.92
N ARG A 141 -4.18 -2.10 2.76
CA ARG A 141 -5.02 -2.26 3.96
C ARG A 141 -6.53 -2.18 3.69
N GLY A 142 -6.94 -1.87 2.46
CA GLY A 142 -8.35 -1.80 2.08
C GLY A 142 -9.15 -0.68 2.77
N LEU A 143 -8.46 0.39 3.20
CA LEU A 143 -9.05 1.63 3.71
C LEU A 143 -9.07 2.69 2.60
#